data_AF-A0A9P6MMR1-F1
#
_entry.id   AF-A0A9P6MMR1-F1
#
_cell.length_a   1.000
_cell.length_b   1.000
_cell.length_c   1.000
_cell.angle_alpha   90.00
_cell.angle_beta   90.00
_cell.angle_gamma   90.00
#
_symmetry.space_group_name_H-M   'P 1'
#
loop_
_entity.id
_entity.type
_entity.pdbx_description
1 polymer ?
#
loop_
_entity_poly.entity_id
_entity_poly.type
_entity_poly.pdbx_seq_one_letter_code
_entity_poly.pdbx_strand_id
1 'polypeptide(L)'
;SQAIDDAAGRLYAANIPLIVAAGNDETADACDGSPSGAPNTFAVAASDNTDTTAYFTSWGSCVSIFGPGVDITSAWIGSPDGSNTISGTSMATPHVVGVAASYLSQGNFASAQALFDKLTSTATPNKIQGDLKGSPNKLVYNGASA
;
A
#
# COMPACT_ATOMS: atom_id res chain seq x y z
N SER A 1 11.94 13.56 2.46
CA SER A 1 12.68 14.02 3.66
C SER A 1 13.92 13.16 3.72
N GLN A 2 15.10 13.73 3.42
CA GLN A 2 16.30 12.93 3.21
C GLN A 2 16.57 11.93 4.35
N ALA A 3 16.41 12.37 5.61
CA ALA A 3 16.65 11.50 6.76
C ALA A 3 15.70 10.29 6.83
N ILE A 4 14.43 10.45 6.43
CA ILE A 4 13.44 9.37 6.40
C ILE A 4 13.75 8.44 5.22
N ASP A 5 14.09 8.99 4.07
CA ASP A 5 14.39 8.22 2.85
C ASP A 5 15.68 7.39 3.04
N ASP A 6 16.69 7.94 3.72
CA ASP A 6 17.90 7.21 4.12
C ASP A 6 17.60 6.10 5.13
N ALA A 7 16.65 6.30 6.04
CA ALA A 7 16.22 5.27 6.97
C ALA A 7 15.50 4.12 6.23
N ALA A 8 14.63 4.44 5.27
CA ALA A 8 13.99 3.46 4.41
C ALA A 8 15.02 2.62 3.62
N GLY A 9 16.03 3.28 3.04
CA GLY A 9 17.13 2.60 2.34
C GLY A 9 17.90 1.63 3.25
N ARG A 10 18.16 2.02 4.52
CA ARG A 10 18.82 1.14 5.50
C ARG A 10 17.98 -0.07 5.89
N LEU A 11 16.66 0.09 6.03
CA LEU A 11 15.75 -1.04 6.29
C LEU A 11 15.78 -2.04 5.13
N TYR A 12 15.68 -1.55 3.90
CA TYR A 12 15.75 -2.39 2.72
C TYR A 12 17.09 -3.13 2.60
N ALA A 13 18.21 -2.45 2.84
CA ALA A 13 19.54 -3.07 2.86
C ALA A 13 19.70 -4.14 3.96
N ALA A 14 18.97 -3.99 5.07
CA ALA A 14 18.89 -4.98 6.14
C ALA A 14 17.85 -6.09 5.87
N ASN A 15 17.29 -6.15 4.66
CA ASN A 15 16.25 -7.09 4.26
C ASN A 15 14.91 -6.95 5.02
N ILE A 16 14.58 -5.74 5.45
CA ILE A 16 13.33 -5.43 6.13
C ILE A 16 12.41 -4.69 5.13
N PRO A 17 11.31 -5.32 4.66
CA PRO A 17 10.41 -4.68 3.72
C PRO A 17 9.65 -3.52 4.38
N LEU A 18 9.59 -2.38 3.68
CA LEU A 18 8.86 -1.19 4.13
C LEU A 18 7.72 -0.88 3.15
N ILE A 19 6.48 -1.09 3.63
CA ILE A 19 5.24 -0.80 2.90
C ILE A 19 4.64 0.46 3.52
N VAL A 20 4.33 1.45 2.68
CA VAL A 20 4.01 2.82 3.13
C VAL A 20 2.76 3.35 2.44
N ALA A 21 2.11 4.33 3.05
CA ALA A 21 1.00 5.05 2.44
C ALA A 21 1.50 5.95 1.31
N ALA A 22 0.78 5.99 0.18
CA ALA A 22 1.12 6.86 -0.94
C ALA A 22 0.87 8.35 -0.66
N GLY A 23 -0.07 8.68 0.23
CA GLY A 23 -0.49 10.04 0.52
C GLY A 23 -2.00 10.25 0.34
N ASN A 24 -2.55 11.30 0.95
CA ASN A 24 -3.98 11.63 0.93
C ASN A 24 -4.23 13.00 0.28
N ASP A 25 -3.48 13.31 -0.77
CA ASP A 25 -3.67 14.50 -1.60
C ASP A 25 -3.76 14.08 -3.07
N GLU A 26 -4.95 14.22 -3.66
CA GLU A 26 -5.27 13.85 -5.04
C GLU A 26 -4.58 14.73 -6.10
N THR A 27 -4.00 15.84 -5.67
CA THR A 27 -3.22 16.75 -6.51
C THR A 27 -1.72 16.44 -6.45
N ALA A 28 -1.27 15.64 -5.48
CA ALA A 28 0.15 15.33 -5.27
C ALA A 28 0.57 14.01 -5.91
N ASP A 29 1.75 14.04 -6.57
CA ASP A 29 2.47 12.83 -6.97
C ASP A 29 3.15 12.21 -5.75
N ALA A 30 2.91 10.92 -5.52
CA ALA A 30 3.49 10.15 -4.43
C ALA A 30 5.03 10.15 -4.47
N CYS A 31 5.64 10.38 -5.63
CA CYS A 31 7.08 10.51 -5.80
C CYS A 31 7.68 11.75 -5.10
N ASP A 32 6.88 12.80 -4.90
CA ASP A 32 7.33 14.01 -4.18
C ASP A 32 7.23 13.83 -2.65
N GLY A 33 6.52 12.79 -2.20
CA GLY A 33 6.32 12.45 -0.81
C GLY A 33 7.46 11.61 -0.22
N SER A 34 7.53 11.58 1.12
CA SER A 34 8.49 10.78 1.86
C SER A 34 7.78 10.13 3.05
N PRO A 35 7.86 8.80 3.20
CA PRO A 35 8.70 7.85 2.45
C PRO A 35 8.12 7.34 1.12
N SER A 36 6.95 7.81 0.65
CA SER A 36 6.27 7.26 -0.53
C SER A 36 7.08 7.29 -1.83
N GLY A 37 7.90 8.32 -2.03
CA GLY A 37 8.81 8.47 -3.17
C GLY A 37 10.23 7.94 -2.93
N ALA A 38 10.51 7.42 -1.73
CA ALA A 38 11.84 6.93 -1.40
C ALA A 38 12.14 5.64 -2.18
N PRO A 39 13.37 5.48 -2.72
CA PRO A 39 13.77 4.23 -3.35
C PRO A 39 13.60 3.03 -2.41
N ASN A 40 13.24 1.88 -3.00
CA ASN A 40 13.07 0.61 -2.29
C ASN A 40 11.96 0.60 -1.21
N THR A 41 10.98 1.51 -1.33
CA THR A 41 9.73 1.44 -0.57
C THR A 41 8.60 0.90 -1.44
N PHE A 42 7.53 0.43 -0.80
CA PHE A 42 6.36 -0.09 -1.49
C PHE A 42 5.14 0.76 -1.14
N ALA A 43 4.87 1.79 -1.96
CA ALA A 43 3.81 2.75 -1.69
C ALA A 43 2.43 2.22 -2.11
N VAL A 44 1.44 2.40 -1.22
CA VAL A 44 0.08 1.88 -1.36
C VAL A 44 -0.91 3.04 -1.55
N ALA A 45 -1.57 3.05 -2.71
CA ALA A 45 -2.70 3.93 -3.00
C ALA A 45 -4.02 3.30 -2.52
N ALA A 46 -5.07 4.11 -2.41
CA ALA A 46 -6.37 3.70 -1.90
C ALA A 46 -7.41 3.55 -3.02
N SER A 47 -8.26 2.53 -2.91
CA SER A 47 -9.50 2.38 -3.68
C SER A 47 -10.71 2.22 -2.76
N ASP A 48 -11.90 2.43 -3.32
CA ASP A 48 -13.17 2.15 -2.66
C ASP A 48 -13.71 0.74 -2.96
N ASN A 49 -14.90 0.43 -2.44
CA ASN A 49 -15.58 -0.86 -2.58
C ASN A 49 -16.14 -1.14 -3.99
N THR A 50 -16.04 -0.20 -4.92
CA THR A 50 -16.40 -0.35 -6.34
C THR A 50 -15.17 -0.50 -7.24
N ASP A 51 -14.00 -0.71 -6.65
CA ASP A 51 -12.70 -0.64 -7.31
C ASP A 51 -12.43 0.73 -7.95
N THR A 52 -13.00 1.82 -7.44
CA THR A 52 -12.69 3.17 -7.94
C THR A 52 -11.52 3.76 -7.14
N THR A 53 -10.61 4.47 -7.81
CA THR A 53 -9.55 5.23 -7.11
C THR A 53 -10.16 6.16 -6.06
N ALA A 54 -9.61 6.15 -4.84
CA ALA A 54 -10.14 6.98 -3.77
C ALA A 54 -9.92 8.47 -4.09
N TYR A 55 -10.93 9.32 -3.86
CA TYR A 55 -10.91 10.72 -4.26
C TYR A 55 -9.77 11.56 -3.67
N PHE A 56 -9.09 11.06 -2.62
CA PHE A 56 -7.98 11.70 -1.93
C PHE A 56 -6.62 11.06 -2.23
N THR A 57 -6.55 9.92 -2.94
CA THR A 57 -5.28 9.18 -3.01
C THR A 57 -4.25 9.94 -3.83
N SER A 58 -3.05 10.10 -3.29
CA SER A 58 -1.89 10.49 -4.10
C SER A 58 -1.57 9.40 -5.12
N TRP A 59 -0.97 9.80 -6.24
CA TRP A 59 -0.86 9.01 -7.47
C TRP A 59 0.57 9.01 -8.01
N GLY A 60 0.82 8.32 -9.13
CA GLY A 60 2.06 8.46 -9.88
C GLY A 60 2.92 7.19 -9.89
N SER A 61 4.08 7.30 -10.53
CA SER A 61 4.92 6.13 -10.81
C SER A 61 5.53 5.46 -9.58
N CYS A 62 5.57 6.17 -8.44
CA CYS A 62 6.04 5.62 -7.16
C CYS A 62 4.99 4.78 -6.43
N VAL A 63 3.71 4.88 -6.82
CA VAL A 63 2.67 3.94 -6.35
C VAL A 63 3.02 2.54 -6.85
N SER A 64 3.03 1.57 -5.93
CA SER A 64 3.32 0.17 -6.25
C SER A 64 2.05 -0.65 -6.46
N ILE A 65 1.01 -0.38 -5.66
CA ILE A 65 -0.25 -1.13 -5.65
C ILE A 65 -1.38 -0.30 -5.04
N PHE A 66 -2.63 -0.71 -5.30
CA PHE A 66 -3.83 -0.23 -4.62
C PHE A 66 -4.30 -1.23 -3.56
N GLY A 67 -4.90 -0.73 -2.49
CA GLY A 67 -5.65 -1.53 -1.51
C GLY A 67 -6.94 -0.81 -1.05
N PRO A 68 -7.86 -1.54 -0.40
CA PRO A 68 -9.09 -0.96 0.13
C PRO A 68 -8.79 0.12 1.18
N GLY A 69 -9.16 1.37 0.90
CA GLY A 69 -8.82 2.52 1.75
C GLY A 69 -9.97 3.48 2.04
N VAL A 70 -11.17 3.22 1.52
CA VAL A 70 -12.38 4.01 1.81
C VAL A 70 -13.32 3.21 2.70
N ASP A 71 -13.87 3.86 3.72
CA ASP A 71 -14.84 3.31 4.67
C ASP A 71 -14.38 2.01 5.33
N ILE A 72 -13.12 1.98 5.76
CA ILE A 72 -12.52 0.83 6.41
C ILE A 72 -12.83 0.87 7.90
N THR A 73 -13.52 -0.17 8.37
CA THR A 73 -13.85 -0.35 9.79
C THR A 73 -12.75 -1.12 10.50
N SER A 74 -12.27 -0.61 11.64
CA SER A 74 -11.30 -1.29 12.49
C SER A 74 -11.48 -0.94 13.96
N ALA A 75 -10.62 -1.52 14.81
CA ALA A 75 -10.57 -1.21 16.23
C ALA A 75 -10.24 0.27 16.48
N TRP A 76 -10.76 0.81 17.59
CA TRP A 76 -10.59 2.21 17.94
C TRP A 76 -10.32 2.42 19.43
N ILE A 77 -9.66 3.52 19.75
CA ILE A 77 -9.38 3.92 21.12
C ILE A 77 -10.66 4.41 21.83
N GLY A 78 -10.73 4.23 23.16
CA GLY A 78 -11.82 4.72 24.00
C GLY A 78 -12.61 3.64 24.73
N SER A 79 -12.66 2.42 24.19
CA SER A 79 -13.20 1.25 24.88
C SER A 79 -12.54 -0.05 24.35
N PRO A 80 -12.58 -1.16 25.13
CA PRO A 80 -12.05 -2.46 24.69
C PRO A 80 -12.72 -3.02 23.42
N ASP A 81 -13.99 -2.67 23.20
CA ASP A 81 -14.78 -3.09 22.04
C ASP A 81 -15.01 -1.94 21.04
N GLY A 82 -14.20 -0.88 21.13
CA GLY A 82 -14.34 0.32 20.31
C GLY A 82 -14.05 0.03 18.84
N SER A 83 -14.87 0.60 17.95
CA SER A 83 -14.65 0.55 16.50
C SER A 83 -14.85 1.93 15.88
N ASN A 84 -14.22 2.13 14.73
CA ASN A 84 -14.38 3.33 13.92
C ASN A 84 -14.22 2.99 12.44
N THR A 85 -14.90 3.76 11.59
CA THR A 85 -14.86 3.62 10.14
C THR A 85 -14.24 4.89 9.57
N ILE A 86 -13.06 4.75 8.96
CA ILE A 86 -12.30 5.88 8.43
C ILE A 86 -11.70 5.55 7.06
N SER A 87 -11.22 6.59 6.40
CA SER A 87 -10.70 6.52 5.04
C SER A 87 -9.29 7.11 4.97
N GLY A 88 -8.43 6.51 4.15
CA GLY A 88 -7.07 6.96 3.90
C GLY A 88 -6.21 5.89 3.24
N THR A 89 -5.11 6.32 2.61
CA THR A 89 -4.03 5.40 2.20
C THR A 89 -3.40 4.71 3.42
N SER A 90 -3.51 5.33 4.61
CA SER A 90 -3.21 4.69 5.90
C SER A 90 -4.09 3.49 6.23
N MET A 91 -5.29 3.38 5.64
CA MET A 91 -6.19 2.22 5.79
C MET A 91 -5.97 1.19 4.67
N ALA A 92 -5.56 1.63 3.48
CA ALA A 92 -5.13 0.73 2.40
C ALA A 92 -3.84 -0.03 2.74
N THR A 93 -2.85 0.67 3.29
CA THR A 93 -1.53 0.13 3.66
C THR A 93 -1.61 -1.16 4.51
N PRO A 94 -2.36 -1.23 5.63
CA PRO A 94 -2.42 -2.42 6.47
C PRO A 94 -3.05 -3.64 5.77
N HIS A 95 -3.92 -3.46 4.78
CA HIS A 95 -4.40 -4.59 3.96
C HIS A 95 -3.25 -5.24 3.18
N VAL A 96 -2.41 -4.42 2.54
CA VAL A 96 -1.23 -4.91 1.80
C VAL A 96 -0.21 -5.53 2.74
N VAL A 97 0.03 -4.92 3.91
CA VAL A 97 0.90 -5.48 4.96
C VAL A 97 0.37 -6.84 5.44
N GLY A 98 -0.94 -7.00 5.63
CA GLY A 98 -1.55 -8.27 6.01
C GLY A 98 -1.32 -9.38 4.97
N VAL A 99 -1.46 -9.06 3.68
CA VAL A 99 -1.14 -10.00 2.59
C VAL A 99 0.36 -10.33 2.57
N ALA A 100 1.22 -9.33 2.74
CA ALA A 100 2.66 -9.52 2.79
C ALA A 100 3.08 -10.45 3.95
N ALA A 101 2.49 -10.25 5.13
CA ALA A 101 2.70 -11.10 6.30
C ALA A 101 2.21 -12.53 6.06
N SER A 102 1.06 -12.70 5.40
CA SER A 102 0.56 -14.02 5.00
C SER A 102 1.55 -14.74 4.08
N TYR A 103 2.10 -14.05 3.09
CA TYR A 103 3.14 -14.63 2.23
C TYR A 103 4.40 -15.01 3.02
N LEU A 104 4.91 -14.11 3.85
CA LEU A 104 6.06 -14.40 4.72
C LEU A 104 5.84 -15.61 5.64
N SER A 105 4.60 -15.86 6.07
CA SER A 105 4.27 -17.04 6.90
C SER A 105 4.28 -18.36 6.12
N GLN A 106 4.06 -18.32 4.79
CA GLN A 106 3.93 -19.49 3.93
C GLN A 106 5.21 -19.87 3.19
N GLY A 107 6.23 -19.01 3.21
CA GLY A 107 7.43 -19.23 2.41
C GLY A 107 8.65 -18.48 2.91
N ASN A 108 9.82 -18.88 2.43
CA ASN A 108 11.06 -18.18 2.68
C ASN A 108 11.33 -17.19 1.53
N PHE A 109 11.30 -15.90 1.82
CA PHE A 109 11.62 -14.85 0.86
C PHE A 109 13.10 -14.49 0.98
N ALA A 110 13.85 -14.66 -0.11
CA ALA A 110 15.28 -14.37 -0.14
C ALA A 110 15.59 -12.88 0.04
N SER A 111 14.64 -11.99 -0.28
CA SER A 111 14.79 -10.55 -0.11
C SER A 111 13.46 -9.80 0.06
N ALA A 112 13.51 -8.55 0.53
CA ALA A 112 12.39 -7.61 0.54
C ALA A 112 11.84 -7.38 -0.88
N GLN A 113 12.73 -7.31 -1.88
CA GLN A 113 12.32 -7.25 -3.29
C GLN A 113 11.51 -8.46 -3.72
N ALA A 114 11.92 -9.68 -3.33
CA ALA A 114 11.18 -10.89 -3.68
C ALA A 114 9.74 -10.87 -3.11
N LEU A 115 9.54 -10.24 -1.94
CA LEU A 115 8.21 -10.05 -1.36
C LEU A 115 7.41 -9.00 -2.15
N PHE A 116 8.02 -7.89 -2.53
CA PHE A 116 7.38 -6.86 -3.37
C PHE A 116 6.99 -7.41 -4.75
N ASP A 117 7.86 -8.20 -5.38
CA ASP A 117 7.58 -8.88 -6.64
C ASP A 117 6.42 -9.87 -6.49
N LYS A 118 6.36 -10.59 -5.37
CA LYS A 118 5.25 -11.50 -5.09
C LYS A 118 3.93 -10.74 -4.94
N LEU A 119 3.87 -9.68 -4.14
CA LEU A 119 2.68 -8.83 -4.00
C LEU A 119 2.21 -8.30 -5.36
N THR A 120 3.16 -7.86 -6.18
CA THR A 120 2.88 -7.22 -7.47
C THR A 120 2.41 -8.23 -8.52
N SER A 121 3.00 -9.42 -8.54
CA SER A 121 2.67 -10.49 -9.51
C SER A 121 1.37 -11.23 -9.20
N THR A 122 0.94 -11.26 -7.93
CA THR A 122 -0.34 -11.85 -7.54
C THR A 122 -1.49 -10.85 -7.52
N ALA A 123 -1.21 -9.54 -7.57
CA ALA A 123 -2.22 -8.51 -7.63
C ALA A 123 -3.22 -8.75 -8.77
N THR A 124 -4.48 -8.40 -8.54
CA THR A 124 -5.49 -8.43 -9.59
C THR A 124 -5.26 -7.27 -10.55
N PRO A 125 -4.97 -7.52 -11.84
CA PRO A 125 -4.64 -6.47 -12.78
C PRO A 125 -5.90 -5.79 -13.33
N ASN A 126 -5.79 -4.51 -13.66
CA ASN A 126 -6.79 -3.77 -14.46
C ASN A 126 -8.20 -3.75 -13.85
N LYS A 127 -8.30 -3.66 -12.53
CA LYS A 127 -9.59 -3.53 -11.81
C LYS A 127 -9.87 -2.12 -11.34
N ILE A 128 -8.83 -1.35 -11.03
CA ILE A 128 -9.03 0.01 -10.54
C ILE A 128 -9.57 0.89 -11.66
N GLN A 129 -10.67 1.58 -11.36
CA GLN A 129 -11.38 2.51 -12.22
C GLN A 129 -11.00 3.96 -11.88
N GLY A 130 -11.22 4.86 -12.83
CA GLY A 130 -10.89 6.28 -12.72
C GLY A 130 -9.54 6.65 -13.34
N ASP A 131 -9.15 7.90 -13.19
CA ASP A 131 -7.86 8.39 -13.67
C ASP A 131 -6.75 8.00 -12.69
N LEU A 132 -5.85 7.12 -13.14
CA LEU A 132 -4.73 6.63 -12.33
C LEU A 132 -3.52 7.55 -12.36
N LYS A 133 -3.49 8.56 -13.26
CA LYS A 133 -2.41 9.54 -13.39
C LYS A 133 -1.00 8.91 -13.44
N GLY A 134 -0.87 7.79 -14.14
CA GLY A 134 0.39 7.05 -14.29
C GLY A 134 0.68 6.00 -13.20
N SER A 135 -0.20 5.83 -12.21
CA SER A 135 -0.10 4.73 -11.24
C SER A 135 -0.35 3.37 -11.89
N PRO A 136 0.28 2.28 -11.42
CA PRO A 136 0.01 0.94 -11.92
C PRO A 136 -1.40 0.47 -11.54
N ASN A 137 -2.13 -0.13 -12.49
CA ASN A 137 -3.46 -0.69 -12.22
C ASN A 137 -3.36 -2.11 -11.62
N LYS A 138 -3.06 -2.17 -10.32
CA LYS A 138 -2.87 -3.40 -9.55
C LYS A 138 -3.60 -3.30 -8.22
N LEU A 139 -4.61 -4.15 -8.01
CA LEU A 139 -5.31 -4.26 -6.73
C LEU A 139 -4.76 -5.43 -5.94
N VAL A 140 -4.42 -5.22 -4.66
CA VAL A 140 -3.88 -6.27 -3.78
C VAL A 140 -4.80 -7.50 -3.72
N TYR A 141 -4.19 -8.69 -3.76
CA TYR A 141 -4.91 -9.95 -3.70
C TYR A 141 -4.19 -10.94 -2.77
N ASN A 142 -4.94 -11.58 -1.88
CA ASN A 142 -4.38 -12.48 -0.87
C ASN A 142 -4.15 -13.92 -1.36
N GLY A 143 -4.52 -14.25 -2.60
CA GLY A 143 -4.36 -15.59 -3.15
C GLY A 143 -5.43 -16.60 -2.74
N ALA A 144 -6.46 -16.20 -1.99
CA ALA A 144 -7.56 -17.10 -1.61
C ALA A 144 -8.49 -17.32 -2.82
N SER A 145 -8.67 -18.56 -3.23
CA SER A 145 -9.74 -18.94 -4.16
C SER A 145 -11.09 -18.79 -3.44
N ALA A 146 -12.06 -18.16 -4.12
CA ALA A 146 -13.46 -18.15 -3.69
C ALA A 146 -14.08 -19.56 -3.74
#